data_AF-A0A6L7PZ26-F1
#
_entry.id   AF-A0A6L7PZ26-F1
#
_cell.length_a   1.000
_cell.length_b   1.000
_cell.length_c   1.000
_cell.angle_alpha   90.00
_cell.angle_beta   90.00
_cell.angle_gamma   90.00
#
_symmetry.space_group_name_H-M   'P 1'
#
loop_
_entity.id
_entity.type
_entity.pdbx_description
1 polymer ?
#
loop_
_entity_poly.entity_id
_entity_poly.type
_entity_poly.pdbx_seq_one_letter_code
_entity_poly.pdbx_strand_id
1 'polypeptide(L)'
;MKASELVPPEVNEGIPEFGPGDTVRVNFRIREGTRERVQAFQGVCIRRSNGKGPAANFTVRRITAGIGIERVFPLHSPLIDSLEVTRQGKVRRAKLYYLRGRQGRAARIKERTTYGTR
;
A
#
# COMPACT_ATOMS: atom_id res chain seq x y z
N MET A 1 -0.15 -6.05 28.78
CA MET A 1 0.89 -6.58 27.86
C MET A 1 0.67 -6.00 26.48
N LYS A 2 1.66 -5.31 25.89
CA LYS A 2 1.53 -4.79 24.51
C LYS A 2 1.92 -5.90 23.53
N ALA A 3 1.19 -6.06 22.43
CA ALA A 3 1.46 -7.10 21.44
C ALA A 3 2.89 -7.01 20.84
N SER A 4 3.45 -5.80 20.76
CA SER A 4 4.81 -5.54 20.30
C SER A 4 5.91 -6.07 21.24
N GLU A 5 5.60 -6.29 22.52
CA GLU A 5 6.54 -6.84 23.51
C GLU A 5 6.63 -8.37 23.40
N LEU A 6 5.57 -9.02 22.90
CA LEU A 6 5.51 -10.47 22.69
C LEU A 6 6.03 -10.87 21.31
N VAL A 7 5.73 -10.06 20.29
CA VAL A 7 6.18 -10.28 18.91
C VAL A 7 6.78 -8.96 18.42
N PRO A 8 8.11 -8.80 18.51
CA PRO A 8 8.76 -7.63 17.95
C PRO A 8 8.60 -7.64 16.42
N PRO A 9 8.08 -6.56 15.81
CA PRO A 9 7.96 -6.48 14.36
C PRO A 9 9.36 -6.38 13.73
N GLU A 10 9.67 -7.30 12.82
CA GLU A 10 10.86 -7.16 11.97
C GLU A 10 10.63 -6.00 10.98
N VAL A 11 11.51 -5.02 11.01
CA VAL A 11 11.41 -3.86 10.11
C VAL A 11 11.78 -4.31 8.69
N ASN A 12 10.86 -4.11 7.74
CA ASN A 12 11.17 -4.30 6.33
C ASN A 12 11.75 -2.99 5.78
N GLU A 13 13.08 -2.94 5.63
CA GLU A 13 13.80 -1.77 5.12
C GLU A 13 13.42 -1.40 3.68
N GLY A 14 12.87 -2.35 2.90
CA GLY A 14 12.39 -2.14 1.54
C GLY A 14 11.08 -1.36 1.42
N ILE A 15 10.54 -0.84 2.53
CA ILE A 15 9.28 -0.11 2.56
C ILE A 15 9.51 1.35 2.99
N PRO A 16 9.43 2.32 2.06
CA PRO A 16 9.53 3.74 2.39
C PRO A 16 8.32 4.23 3.19
N GLU A 17 8.38 5.46 3.68
CA GLU A 17 7.21 6.11 4.25
C GLU A 17 6.18 6.46 3.15
N PHE A 18 4.92 6.08 3.38
CA PHE A 18 3.79 6.41 2.50
C PHE A 18 2.49 6.48 3.28
N GLY A 19 1.47 7.10 2.70
CA GLY A 19 0.18 7.31 3.32
C GLY A 19 -1.00 6.86 2.45
N PRO A 20 -2.21 6.85 3.04
CA PRO A 20 -3.44 6.80 2.26
C PRO A 20 -3.44 7.92 1.21
N GLY A 21 -3.82 7.58 -0.02
CA GLY A 21 -3.89 8.50 -1.16
C GLY A 21 -2.71 8.36 -2.12
N ASP A 22 -1.58 7.84 -1.65
CA ASP A 22 -0.40 7.64 -2.48
C ASP A 22 -0.61 6.47 -3.44
N THR A 23 -0.09 6.61 -4.65
CA THR A 23 0.05 5.49 -5.58
C THR A 23 1.34 4.77 -5.25
N VAL A 24 1.22 3.47 -4.97
CA VAL A 24 2.34 2.60 -4.64
C VAL A 24 2.43 1.47 -5.65
N ARG A 25 3.65 1.04 -5.96
CA ARG A 25 3.95 -0.20 -6.67
C ARG A 25 4.58 -1.17 -5.68
N VAL A 26 3.84 -2.24 -5.38
CA VAL A 26 4.30 -3.29 -4.47
C VAL A 26 4.83 -4.46 -5.30
N ASN A 27 6.12 -4.73 -5.22
CA ASN A 27 6.72 -5.92 -5.79
C ASN A 27 6.68 -7.02 -4.73
N PHE A 28 6.02 -8.14 -5.03
CA PHE A 28 5.90 -9.24 -4.08
C PHE A 28 6.16 -10.57 -4.78
N ARG A 29 6.72 -11.50 -4.01
CA ARG A 29 7.09 -12.83 -4.48
C ARG A 29 5.85 -13.72 -4.55
N ILE A 30 5.75 -14.46 -5.65
CA ILE A 30 4.73 -15.48 -5.87
C ILE A 30 5.46 -16.78 -6.15
N ARG A 31 5.05 -17.83 -5.44
CA ARG A 31 5.53 -19.19 -5.66
C ARG A 31 4.44 -20.01 -6.34
N GLU A 32 4.75 -20.53 -7.52
CA GLU A 32 3.90 -21.43 -8.30
C GLU A 32 4.64 -22.77 -8.43
N GLY A 33 4.35 -23.70 -7.51
CA GLY A 33 5.08 -24.95 -7.38
C GLY A 33 6.55 -24.75 -7.00
N THR A 34 7.45 -25.07 -7.92
CA THR A 34 8.91 -24.94 -7.76
C THR A 34 9.47 -23.60 -8.27
N ARG A 35 8.69 -22.82 -9.02
CA ARG A 35 9.14 -21.54 -9.57
C ARG A 35 8.70 -20.39 -8.69
N GLU A 36 9.62 -19.44 -8.50
CA GLU A 36 9.36 -18.18 -7.80
C GLU A 36 9.55 -17.02 -8.77
N ARG A 37 8.63 -16.06 -8.75
CA ARG A 37 8.71 -14.83 -9.54
C ARG A 37 8.26 -13.64 -8.72
N VAL A 38 8.77 -12.45 -9.05
CA VAL A 38 8.31 -11.19 -8.50
C VAL A 38 7.21 -10.63 -9.39
N GLN A 39 6.07 -10.27 -8.80
CA GLN A 39 4.98 -9.59 -9.49
C GLN A 39 4.76 -8.20 -8.88
N ALA A 40 4.55 -7.22 -9.77
CA ALA A 40 4.18 -5.86 -9.36
C ALA A 40 2.66 -5.71 -9.22
N PHE A 41 2.21 -5.17 -8.10
CA PHE A 41 0.85 -4.68 -7.88
C PHE A 41 0.88 -3.17 -7.65
N GLN A 42 0.51 -2.42 -8.68
CA GLN A 42 0.44 -0.96 -8.62
C GLN A 42 -1.00 -0.47 -8.44
N GLY A 43 -1.21 0.45 -7.49
CA GLY A 43 -2.50 1.04 -7.21
C GLY A 43 -2.44 2.10 -6.11
N VAL A 44 -3.59 2.61 -5.71
CA VAL A 44 -3.72 3.62 -4.66
C VAL A 44 -3.78 2.93 -3.30
N CYS A 45 -2.94 3.36 -2.35
CA CYS A 45 -3.12 2.99 -0.95
C CYS A 45 -4.39 3.65 -0.40
N ILE A 46 -5.39 2.86 -0.02
CA ILE A 46 -6.67 3.38 0.50
C ILE A 46 -6.76 3.35 2.02
N ARG A 47 -5.87 2.60 2.68
CA ARG A 47 -5.83 2.43 4.14
C ARG A 47 -4.46 1.92 4.57
N ARG A 48 -4.01 2.40 5.73
CA ARG A 48 -3.02 1.75 6.60
C ARG A 48 -3.67 1.44 7.95
N SER A 49 -3.25 0.38 8.62
CA SER A 49 -3.82 -0.05 9.90
C SER A 49 -2.78 -0.64 10.82
N ASN A 50 -3.13 -0.67 12.11
CA ASN A 50 -2.34 -1.27 13.18
C ASN A 50 -0.98 -0.60 13.41
N GLY A 51 -0.80 0.61 12.86
CA GLY A 51 0.35 1.49 13.14
C GLY A 51 1.69 0.82 12.88
N LYS A 52 2.54 0.81 13.91
CA LYS A 52 3.86 0.14 13.94
C LYS A 52 3.80 -1.23 14.64
N GLY A 53 2.60 -1.77 14.86
CA GLY A 53 2.45 -3.06 15.53
C GLY A 53 2.77 -4.24 14.61
N PRO A 54 2.96 -5.45 15.16
CA PRO A 54 3.30 -6.65 14.37
C PRO A 54 2.25 -6.99 13.30
N ALA A 55 0.98 -6.63 13.52
CA ALA A 55 -0.11 -6.82 12.56
C ALA A 55 -0.29 -5.65 11.58
N ALA A 56 0.68 -4.71 11.48
CA ALA A 56 0.63 -3.58 10.56
C ALA A 56 0.35 -4.03 9.13
N ASN A 57 -0.60 -3.40 8.47
CA ASN A 57 -0.96 -3.71 7.09
C ASN A 57 -1.49 -2.48 6.35
N PHE A 58 -1.51 -2.59 5.02
CA PHE A 58 -2.05 -1.57 4.14
C PHE A 58 -2.84 -2.20 3.00
N THR A 59 -3.79 -1.45 2.44
CA THR A 59 -4.67 -1.91 1.38
C THR A 59 -4.42 -1.10 0.12
N VAL A 60 -4.08 -1.76 -0.98
CA VAL A 60 -3.87 -1.14 -2.28
C VAL A 60 -5.05 -1.48 -3.19
N ARG A 61 -5.65 -0.47 -3.81
CA ARG A 61 -6.76 -0.58 -4.74
C ARG A 61 -6.31 -0.23 -6.15
N ARG A 62 -6.61 -1.08 -7.13
CA ARG A 62 -6.45 -0.79 -8.55
C ARG A 62 -7.68 -1.20 -9.34
N ILE A 63 -7.89 -0.59 -10.49
CA ILE A 63 -8.89 -1.04 -11.46
C ILE A 63 -8.13 -1.65 -12.63
N THR A 64 -8.47 -2.87 -13.01
CA THR A 64 -7.85 -3.58 -14.14
C THR A 64 -8.96 -4.22 -14.94
N ALA A 65 -8.98 -4.02 -16.26
CA ALA A 65 -10.04 -4.51 -17.14
C ALA A 65 -11.47 -4.19 -16.62
N GLY A 66 -11.68 -2.97 -16.10
CA GLY A 66 -12.96 -2.52 -15.54
C GLY A 66 -13.31 -3.07 -14.15
N ILE A 67 -12.54 -4.03 -13.62
CA ILE A 67 -12.80 -4.67 -12.33
C ILE A 67 -11.93 -4.03 -11.24
N GLY A 68 -12.55 -3.65 -10.13
CA GLY A 68 -11.87 -3.12 -8.95
C GLY A 68 -11.26 -4.25 -8.12
N ILE A 69 -9.93 -4.27 -8.02
CA ILE A 69 -9.17 -5.25 -7.24
C ILE A 69 -8.56 -4.54 -6.04
N GLU A 70 -8.76 -5.11 -4.85
CA GLU A 70 -8.11 -4.67 -3.62
C GLU A 70 -7.23 -5.80 -3.08
N ARG A 71 -6.01 -5.46 -2.66
CA ARG A 71 -5.11 -6.39 -2.01
C ARG A 71 -4.60 -5.81 -0.70
N VAL A 72 -4.65 -6.60 0.34
CA VAL A 72 -4.12 -6.26 1.67
C VAL A 72 -2.72 -6.86 1.79
N PHE A 73 -1.76 -6.03 2.15
CA PHE A 73 -0.37 -6.42 2.35
C PHE A 73 0.03 -6.21 3.81
N PRO A 74 0.53 -7.23 4.51
CA PRO A 74 1.19 -7.05 5.80
C PRO A 74 2.49 -6.27 5.62
N LEU A 75 2.70 -5.25 6.43
CA LEU A 75 3.86 -4.35 6.32
C LEU A 75 5.18 -5.09 6.53
N HIS A 76 5.19 -6.08 7.43
CA HIS A 76 6.40 -6.82 7.82
C HIS A 76 6.52 -8.16 7.08
N SER A 77 5.80 -8.35 5.97
CA SER A 77 5.84 -9.63 5.25
C SER A 77 7.16 -9.80 4.50
N PRO A 78 7.85 -10.95 4.62
CA PRO A 78 9.04 -11.25 3.83
C PRO A 78 8.72 -11.48 2.35
N LEU A 79 7.45 -11.67 2.01
CA LEU A 79 6.99 -11.83 0.63
C LEU A 79 6.99 -10.50 -0.14
N ILE A 80 7.05 -9.36 0.54
CA ILE A 80 7.24 -8.07 -0.11
C ILE A 80 8.72 -7.92 -0.40
N ASP A 81 9.04 -7.88 -1.67
CA ASP A 81 10.40 -7.67 -2.17
C ASP A 81 10.79 -6.19 -2.08
N SER A 82 9.92 -5.31 -2.58
CA SER A 82 10.12 -3.86 -2.52
C SER A 82 8.80 -3.10 -2.64
N LEU A 83 8.78 -1.87 -2.12
CA LEU A 83 7.66 -0.94 -2.31
C LEU A 83 8.18 0.41 -2.82
N GLU A 84 7.64 0.86 -3.94
CA GLU A 84 7.95 2.16 -4.54
C GLU A 84 6.73 3.09 -4.43
N VAL A 85 6.93 4.31 -3.96
CA VAL A 85 5.90 5.38 -4.01
C VAL A 85 6.03 6.09 -5.35
N THR A 86 5.15 5.77 -6.29
CA THR A 86 5.21 6.34 -7.65
C THR A 86 4.54 7.70 -7.76
N ARG A 87 3.60 8.02 -6.85
CA ARG A 87 2.93 9.33 -6.81
C ARG A 87 2.37 9.63 -5.44
N GLN A 88 2.60 10.82 -4.90
CA GLN A 88 2.00 11.25 -3.63
C GLN A 88 0.61 11.87 -3.83
N GLY A 89 -0.36 11.41 -3.05
CA GLY A 89 -1.75 11.83 -3.14
C GLY A 89 -2.13 12.91 -2.13
N LYS A 90 -2.85 13.94 -2.57
CA LYS A 90 -3.48 14.91 -1.69
C LYS A 90 -4.87 14.41 -1.27
N VAL A 91 -4.94 13.86 -0.06
CA VAL A 91 -6.20 13.44 0.58
C VAL A 91 -6.27 13.95 2.02
N ARG A 92 -7.48 13.97 2.58
CA ARG A 92 -7.72 14.41 3.98
C ARG A 92 -8.20 13.27 4.90
N ARG A 93 -8.63 12.13 4.33
CA ARG A 93 -9.17 11.00 5.09
C ARG A 93 -8.12 9.91 5.23
N ALA A 94 -8.04 9.28 6.41
CA ALA A 94 -7.14 8.14 6.66
C ALA A 94 -7.61 6.85 5.98
N LYS A 95 -8.92 6.71 5.69
CA LYS A 95 -9.51 5.57 4.99
C LYS A 95 -10.32 6.08 3.80
N LEU A 96 -9.91 5.68 2.59
CA LEU A 96 -10.46 6.17 1.32
C LEU A 96 -11.52 5.23 0.73
N TYR A 97 -12.34 4.61 1.57
CA TYR A 97 -13.35 3.64 1.11
C TYR A 97 -14.37 4.22 0.14
N TYR A 98 -14.57 5.53 0.14
CA TYR A 98 -15.42 6.22 -0.84
C TYR A 98 -14.94 6.01 -2.29
N LEU A 99 -13.69 5.63 -2.52
CA LEU A 99 -13.17 5.29 -3.86
C LEU A 99 -13.73 3.97 -4.40
N ARG A 100 -14.39 3.15 -3.57
CA ARG A 100 -15.05 1.91 -4.02
C ARG A 100 -16.25 2.18 -4.92
N GLY A 101 -17.00 3.24 -4.62
CA GLY A 101 -18.16 3.69 -5.40
C GLY A 101 -17.84 4.75 -6.46
N ARG A 102 -16.56 5.03 -6.73
CA ARG A 102 -16.15 6.02 -7.74
C ARG A 102 -15.36 5.36 -8.86
N GLN A 103 -15.56 5.86 -10.08
CA GLN A 103 -14.87 5.38 -11.29
C GLN A 103 -14.40 6.54 -12.17
N GLY A 104 -13.50 6.25 -13.10
CA GLY A 104 -13.01 7.21 -14.09
C GLY A 104 -12.47 8.50 -13.47
N ARG A 105 -12.94 9.65 -13.98
CA ARG A 105 -12.52 10.98 -13.52
C ARG A 105 -12.88 11.26 -12.06
N ALA A 106 -13.99 10.72 -11.56
CA ALA A 106 -14.46 10.95 -10.19
C ALA A 106 -13.58 10.27 -9.12
N ALA A 107 -12.86 9.21 -9.50
CA ALA A 107 -11.94 8.48 -8.63
C ALA A 107 -10.52 9.10 -8.59
N ARG A 108 -10.24 10.13 -9.41
CA ARG A 108 -8.90 10.73 -9.47
C ARG A 108 -8.56 11.45 -8.17
N ILE A 109 -7.38 11.15 -7.64
CA ILE A 109 -6.78 11.87 -6.51
C ILE A 109 -5.83 12.93 -7.07
N LYS A 110 -5.96 14.16 -6.59
CA LYS A 110 -5.02 15.25 -6.91
C LYS A 110 -3.64 14.90 -6.37
N GLU A 111 -2.61 15.20 -7.14
CA GLU A 111 -1.24 15.02 -6.69
C GLU A 111 -0.90 16.03 -5.58
N ARG A 112 -0.07 15.60 -4.62
CA ARG A 112 0.49 16.50 -3.62
C ARG A 112 1.68 17.20 -4.26
N THR A 113 1.46 18.41 -4.76
CA THR A 113 2.54 19.28 -5.22
C THR A 113 3.13 19.99 -4.02
N THR A 114 4.30 19.56 -3.56
CA THR A 114 5.09 20.31 -2.59
C THR A 114 5.92 21.31 -3.37
N TYR A 115 5.46 22.57 -3.47
CA TYR A 115 6.34 23.68 -3.83
C TYR A 115 7.12 24.06 -2.54
N GLY A 116 8.39 23.63 -2.42
CA GLY A 116 9.25 23.86 -1.24
C GLY A 116 8.98 22.87 -0.09
N THR A 117 9.96 22.32 0.63
CA THR A 117 11.35 22.68 0.87
C THR A 117 12.09 21.34 1.14
N ARG A 118 13.31 21.19 0.62
CA ARG A 118 14.22 20.09 0.95
C ARG A 118 14.62 20.15 2.42
#